data_AF-A0A9X6XJM5-F1
#
_entry.id   AF-A0A9X6XJM5-F1
#
_cell.length_a   1.000
_cell.length_b   1.000
_cell.length_c   1.000
_cell.angle_alpha   90.00
_cell.angle_beta   90.00
_cell.angle_gamma   90.00
#
_symmetry.space_group_name_H-M   'P 1'
#
loop_
_entity.id
_entity.type
_entity.pdbx_description
1 polymer ?
#
loop_
_entity_poly.entity_id
_entity_poly.type
_entity_poly.pdbx_seq_one_letter_code
_entity_poly.pdbx_strand_id
1 'polypeptide(L)'
;MARNHERKKRVRKQIPADVEVTVANNTDGMFEYQSPNKVLTLSMEKYGDEEFVNFEDLRQLKRYLEDFSLVIVDVNSDEYSVIDIARSLRVNRSYEEYFKSILGLSDEEMEEEYDIDLEELDDFIKDSTLEEYKVQLE
;
A
#
# COMPACT_ATOMS: atom_id res chain seq x y z
N MET A 1 22.05 13.22 -23.73
CA MET A 1 22.55 13.68 -22.40
C MET A 1 21.66 13.04 -21.35
N ALA A 2 22.06 11.91 -20.78
CA ALA A 2 21.31 11.25 -19.70
C ALA A 2 21.55 12.06 -18.42
N ARG A 3 20.52 12.75 -17.93
CA ARG A 3 20.56 13.36 -16.60
C ARG A 3 20.54 12.20 -15.62
N ASN A 4 21.68 11.90 -15.02
CA ASN A 4 21.74 11.16 -13.76
C ASN A 4 20.97 12.01 -12.74
N HIS A 5 19.68 11.73 -12.57
CA HIS A 5 19.04 12.03 -11.30
C HIS A 5 19.74 11.12 -10.30
N GLU A 6 20.66 11.70 -9.52
CA GLU A 6 21.07 11.08 -8.26
C GLU A 6 19.78 10.83 -7.48
N ARG A 7 19.31 9.57 -7.48
CA ARG A 7 18.24 9.15 -6.60
C ARG A 7 18.75 9.38 -5.18
N LYS A 8 18.41 10.53 -4.58
CA LYS A 8 18.61 10.75 -3.16
C LYS A 8 18.05 9.52 -2.47
N LYS A 9 18.90 8.79 -1.76
CA LYS A 9 18.51 7.56 -1.08
C LYS A 9 17.44 7.95 -0.07
N ARG A 10 16.18 7.69 -0.41
CA ARG A 10 15.02 8.10 0.38
C ARG A 10 15.15 7.47 1.77
N VAL A 11 15.11 8.32 2.79
CA VAL A 11 15.38 7.91 4.17
C VAL A 11 14.08 7.36 4.75
N ARG A 12 14.14 6.15 5.30
CA ARG A 12 13.02 5.56 6.03
C ARG A 12 12.70 6.41 7.26
N LYS A 13 11.45 6.87 7.38
CA LYS A 13 10.94 7.51 8.59
C LYS A 13 10.69 6.48 9.70
N GLN A 14 10.92 6.88 10.95
CA GLN A 14 10.48 6.10 12.11
C GLN A 14 9.02 6.44 12.36
N ILE A 15 8.14 5.45 12.24
CA ILE A 15 6.69 5.64 12.43
C ILE A 15 6.32 5.13 13.83
N PRO A 16 5.60 5.94 14.64
CA PRO A 16 5.07 5.53 15.93
C PRO A 16 4.16 4.30 15.84
N ALA A 17 4.06 3.53 16.93
CA ALA A 17 3.32 2.27 16.95
C ALA A 17 1.79 2.47 16.82
N ASP A 18 1.31 3.61 17.29
CA ASP A 18 -0.06 4.04 17.44
C ASP A 18 -0.60 4.83 16.25
N VAL A 19 0.22 5.09 15.21
CA VAL A 19 -0.30 5.66 13.96
C VAL A 19 -1.32 4.69 13.37
N GLU A 20 -2.54 5.17 13.18
CA GLU A 20 -3.64 4.41 12.62
C GLU A 20 -3.59 4.49 11.09
N VAL A 21 -3.79 3.34 10.46
CA VAL A 21 -3.75 3.17 9.02
C VAL A 21 -5.01 2.45 8.61
N THR A 22 -5.72 2.99 7.63
CA THR A 22 -6.87 2.31 7.03
C THR A 22 -6.35 1.36 5.97
N VAL A 23 -6.74 0.10 6.09
CA VAL A 23 -6.49 -0.91 5.07
C VAL A 23 -7.79 -1.40 4.50
N ALA A 24 -7.76 -1.78 3.24
CA ALA A 24 -8.93 -2.29 2.57
C ALA A 24 -8.69 -3.66 1.96
N ASN A 25 -9.76 -4.44 1.92
CA ASN A 25 -9.80 -5.76 1.31
C ASN A 25 -9.81 -5.66 -0.21
N ASN A 26 -8.76 -6.16 -0.84
CA ASN A 26 -8.63 -6.20 -2.30
C ASN A 26 -8.71 -7.64 -2.84
N THR A 27 -9.31 -8.56 -2.07
CA THR A 27 -9.54 -9.95 -2.49
C THR A 27 -10.93 -10.15 -3.09
N ASP A 28 -11.09 -11.17 -3.95
CA ASP A 28 -12.38 -11.62 -4.50
C ASP A 28 -13.24 -12.33 -3.44
N GLY A 29 -13.65 -11.60 -2.40
CA GLY A 29 -14.50 -12.09 -1.32
C GLY A 29 -14.00 -11.73 0.06
N MET A 30 -14.09 -12.68 0.98
CA MET A 30 -13.80 -12.46 2.39
C MET A 30 -12.30 -12.50 2.68
N PHE A 31 -11.80 -11.51 3.42
CA PHE A 31 -10.47 -11.53 4.02
C PHE A 31 -10.58 -11.80 5.52
N GLU A 32 -9.95 -12.88 5.99
CA GLU A 32 -9.83 -13.19 7.41
C GLU A 32 -8.36 -13.30 7.81
N TYR A 33 -8.03 -12.64 8.92
CA TYR A 33 -6.73 -12.79 9.55
C TYR A 33 -6.89 -12.88 11.07
N GLN A 34 -6.16 -13.82 11.66
CA GLN A 34 -5.95 -13.86 13.10
C GLN A 34 -4.46 -13.98 13.39
N SER A 35 -3.97 -13.06 14.20
CA SER A 35 -2.60 -13.09 14.70
C SER A 35 -2.33 -14.36 15.51
N PRO A 36 -1.08 -14.90 15.50
CA PRO A 36 -0.74 -16.10 16.27
C PRO A 36 -1.01 -16.00 17.77
N ASN A 37 -0.91 -14.79 18.34
CA ASN A 37 -1.19 -14.49 19.74
C ASN A 37 -2.67 -14.13 20.00
N LYS A 38 -3.51 -14.11 18.96
CA LYS A 38 -4.95 -13.76 18.98
C LYS A 38 -5.26 -12.35 19.47
N VAL A 39 -4.30 -11.43 19.38
CA VAL A 39 -4.49 -10.02 19.77
C VAL A 39 -5.15 -9.24 18.64
N LEU A 40 -4.67 -9.41 17.41
CA LEU A 40 -5.27 -8.88 16.20
C LEU A 40 -6.17 -9.93 15.55
N THR A 41 -7.41 -9.55 15.25
CA THR A 41 -8.33 -10.28 14.37
C THR A 41 -8.90 -9.28 13.39
N LEU A 42 -8.82 -9.59 12.10
CA LEU A 42 -9.35 -8.79 11.00
C LEU A 42 -10.32 -9.65 10.20
N SER A 43 -11.50 -9.14 9.89
CA SER A 43 -12.52 -9.84 9.11
C SER A 43 -13.27 -8.84 8.24
N MET A 44 -13.00 -8.87 6.95
CA MET A 44 -13.64 -8.03 5.93
C MET A 44 -14.45 -8.96 5.02
N GLU A 45 -15.75 -8.70 4.87
CA GLU A 45 -16.66 -9.64 4.20
C GLU A 45 -16.57 -9.55 2.68
N LYS A 46 -16.31 -8.35 2.16
CA LYS A 46 -16.36 -8.03 0.75
C LYS A 46 -15.14 -7.26 0.30
N TYR A 47 -14.92 -7.30 -1.01
CA TYR A 47 -14.03 -6.39 -1.71
C TYR A 47 -14.39 -4.93 -1.36
N GLY A 48 -13.37 -4.12 -1.09
CA GLY A 48 -13.52 -2.72 -0.72
C GLY A 48 -13.93 -2.46 0.72
N ASP A 49 -14.19 -3.50 1.53
CA ASP A 49 -14.39 -3.31 2.97
C ASP A 49 -13.08 -2.79 3.59
N GLU A 50 -13.21 -1.79 4.46
CA GLU A 50 -12.10 -1.12 5.13
C GLU A 50 -12.06 -1.41 6.62
N GLU A 51 -10.86 -1.47 7.18
CA GLU A 51 -10.62 -1.61 8.61
C GLU A 51 -9.44 -0.74 9.07
N PHE A 52 -9.54 -0.25 10.31
CA PHE A 52 -8.48 0.55 10.93
C PHE A 52 -7.48 -0.36 11.66
N VAL A 53 -6.20 -0.15 11.40
CA VAL A 53 -5.11 -0.94 12.01
C VAL A 53 -3.97 -0.02 12.43
N ASN A 54 -3.51 -0.16 13.66
CA ASN A 54 -2.33 0.56 14.13
C ASN A 54 -1.06 0.05 13.44
N PHE A 55 -0.06 0.92 13.28
CA PHE A 55 1.19 0.59 12.59
C PHE A 55 1.92 -0.61 13.23
N GLU A 56 1.82 -0.81 14.54
CA GLU A 56 2.36 -2.00 15.20
C GLU A 56 1.73 -3.30 14.69
N ASP A 57 0.41 -3.33 14.57
CA ASP A 57 -0.35 -4.49 14.11
C ASP A 57 -0.24 -4.70 12.59
N LEU A 58 -0.14 -3.61 11.84
CA LEU A 58 0.07 -3.62 10.39
C LEU A 58 1.37 -4.36 10.01
N ARG A 59 2.40 -4.36 10.87
CA ARG A 59 3.63 -5.15 10.66
C ARG A 59 3.38 -6.65 10.56
N GLN A 60 2.32 -7.14 11.20
CA GLN A 60 1.93 -8.55 11.14
C GLN A 60 1.26 -8.89 9.80
N LEU A 61 0.66 -7.90 9.13
CA LEU A 61 -0.05 -8.03 7.86
C LEU A 61 0.85 -7.85 6.64
N LYS A 62 2.16 -7.67 6.84
CA LYS A 62 3.13 -7.34 5.80
C LYS A 62 2.98 -8.19 4.52
N ARG A 63 2.80 -9.50 4.65
CA ARG A 63 2.66 -10.41 3.51
C ARG A 63 1.47 -10.05 2.62
N TYR A 64 0.34 -9.69 3.23
CA TYR A 64 -0.89 -9.34 2.53
C TYR A 64 -0.82 -7.96 1.86
N LEU A 65 0.07 -7.09 2.33
CA LEU A 65 0.38 -5.81 1.69
C LEU A 65 1.36 -5.97 0.52
N GLU A 66 2.25 -6.98 0.56
CA GLU A 66 3.19 -7.25 -0.54
C GLU A 66 2.49 -7.83 -1.77
N ASP A 67 1.50 -8.69 -1.56
CA ASP A 67 0.70 -9.33 -2.61
C ASP A 67 -0.60 -8.58 -2.95
N PHE A 68 -0.81 -7.39 -2.35
CA PHE A 68 -2.00 -6.56 -2.50
C PHE A 68 -3.32 -7.27 -2.19
N SER A 69 -3.32 -8.32 -1.36
CA SER A 69 -4.57 -8.82 -0.75
C SER A 69 -5.21 -7.77 0.16
N LEU A 70 -4.36 -6.95 0.80
CA LEU A 70 -4.73 -5.73 1.50
C LEU A 70 -4.02 -4.53 0.86
N VAL A 71 -4.71 -3.40 0.79
CA VAL A 71 -4.18 -2.12 0.30
C VAL A 71 -4.21 -1.12 1.46
N ILE A 72 -3.14 -0.35 1.65
CA ILE A 72 -3.16 0.83 2.53
C ILE A 72 -3.88 1.94 1.77
N VAL A 73 -5.04 2.36 2.25
CA VAL A 73 -5.91 3.32 1.55
C VAL A 73 -5.95 4.69 2.21
N ASP A 74 -5.59 4.78 3.49
CA ASP A 74 -5.48 6.06 4.19
C ASP A 74 -4.51 5.93 5.36
N VAL A 75 -3.86 7.03 5.71
CA VAL A 75 -3.00 7.15 6.88
C VAL A 75 -3.54 8.29 7.73
N ASN A 76 -4.00 7.97 8.94
CA ASN A 76 -4.56 8.95 9.87
C ASN A 76 -3.42 9.78 10.53
N SER A 77 -2.69 10.53 9.72
CA SER A 77 -1.56 11.37 10.12
C SER A 77 -1.18 12.37 9.04
N ASP A 78 -1.05 13.65 9.42
CA ASP A 78 -0.52 14.70 8.54
C ASP A 78 1.01 14.61 8.33
N GLU A 79 1.70 13.67 8.99
CA GLU A 79 3.17 13.55 8.95
C GLU A 79 3.68 12.43 8.03
N TYR A 80 2.83 11.43 7.75
CA TYR A 80 3.21 10.19 7.08
C TYR A 80 2.27 9.91 5.91
N SER A 81 2.83 9.80 4.71
CA SER A 81 2.13 9.34 3.52
C SER A 81 2.05 7.82 3.45
N VAL A 82 1.22 7.30 2.55
CA VAL A 82 1.11 5.86 2.27
C VAL A 82 2.48 5.26 1.92
N ILE A 83 3.29 5.98 1.14
CA ILE A 83 4.62 5.52 0.75
C ILE A 83 5.59 5.45 1.94
N ASP A 84 5.44 6.32 2.95
CA ASP A 84 6.23 6.26 4.18
C ASP A 84 5.91 5.00 5.00
N ILE A 85 4.61 4.67 5.13
CA ILE A 85 4.16 3.44 5.76
C ILE A 85 4.74 2.23 5.01
N ALA A 86 4.55 2.17 3.69
CA ALA A 86 5.03 1.08 2.84
C ALA A 86 6.55 0.88 2.93
N ARG A 87 7.33 1.98 2.95
CA ARG A 87 8.80 1.95 3.12
C ARG A 87 9.21 1.44 4.48
N SER A 88 8.51 1.84 5.52
CA SER A 88 8.83 1.37 6.87
C SER A 88 8.55 -0.12 7.03
N LEU A 89 7.52 -0.65 6.36
CA LEU A 89 7.23 -2.08 6.32
C LEU A 89 8.13 -2.87 5.35
N ARG A 90 8.89 -2.17 4.51
CA ARG A 90 9.70 -2.75 3.41
C ARG A 90 8.83 -3.48 2.37
N VAL A 91 7.64 -2.94 2.09
CA VAL A 91 6.75 -3.37 1.00
C VAL A 91 6.66 -2.31 -0.10
N ASN A 92 7.47 -1.26 0.00
CA ASN A 92 7.44 -0.10 -0.90
C ASN A 92 7.68 -0.42 -2.37
N ARG A 93 8.23 -1.57 -2.72
CA ARG A 93 8.40 -1.91 -4.14
C ARG A 93 7.05 -2.01 -4.84
N SER A 94 6.11 -2.76 -4.26
CA SER A 94 4.76 -2.93 -4.84
C SER A 94 4.01 -1.59 -4.90
N TYR A 95 4.12 -0.77 -3.86
CA TYR A 95 3.49 0.55 -3.81
C TYR A 95 4.14 1.58 -4.76
N GLU A 96 5.48 1.63 -4.85
CA GLU A 96 6.16 2.51 -5.80
C GLU A 96 5.87 2.12 -7.25
N GLU A 97 5.77 0.82 -7.53
CA GLU A 97 5.36 0.32 -8.84
C GLU A 97 3.90 0.67 -9.14
N TYR A 98 3.00 0.52 -8.16
CA TYR A 98 1.64 1.01 -8.25
C TYR A 98 1.62 2.51 -8.57
N PHE A 99 2.12 3.38 -7.70
CA PHE A 99 2.05 4.82 -7.92
C PHE A 99 2.67 5.29 -9.25
N LYS A 100 3.77 4.67 -9.69
CA LYS A 100 4.45 5.06 -10.93
C LYS A 100 3.79 4.53 -12.18
N SER A 101 3.46 3.24 -12.19
CA SER A 101 2.96 2.57 -13.38
C SER A 101 1.45 2.77 -13.53
N ILE A 102 0.73 2.92 -12.42
CA ILE A 102 -0.72 3.05 -12.38
C ILE A 102 -1.11 4.52 -12.41
N LEU A 103 -0.71 5.26 -11.37
CA LEU A 103 -1.11 6.66 -11.20
C LEU A 103 -0.20 7.64 -11.94
N GLY A 104 0.89 7.15 -12.55
CA GLY A 104 1.82 7.99 -13.31
C GLY A 104 2.58 9.01 -12.44
N LEU A 105 2.58 8.82 -11.11
CA LEU A 105 3.13 9.79 -10.18
C LEU A 105 4.66 9.80 -10.23
N SER A 106 5.22 11.00 -10.15
CA SER A 106 6.63 11.21 -9.96
C SER A 106 7.08 10.80 -8.56
N ASP A 107 8.40 10.78 -8.39
CA ASP A 107 9.04 10.52 -7.11
C ASP A 107 8.58 11.50 -6.01
N GLU A 108 8.32 12.76 -6.34
CA GLU A 108 7.91 13.80 -5.39
C GLU A 108 6.41 13.68 -5.05
N GLU A 109 5.56 13.47 -6.06
CA GLU A 109 4.10 13.35 -5.88
C GLU A 109 3.73 12.16 -4.97
N MET A 110 4.41 11.02 -5.09
CA MET A 110 4.17 9.89 -4.17
C MET A 110 4.44 10.21 -2.70
N GLU A 111 5.35 11.15 -2.40
CA GLU A 111 5.67 11.49 -1.00
C GLU A 111 4.56 12.33 -0.35
N GLU A 112 3.73 12.96 -1.17
CA GLU A 112 2.59 13.79 -0.78
C GLU A 112 1.27 13.01 -0.80
N GLU A 113 1.29 11.71 -1.12
CA GLU A 113 0.09 10.89 -1.23
C GLU A 113 -0.31 10.25 0.10
N TYR A 114 -1.40 10.73 0.70
CA TYR A 114 -1.88 10.29 2.02
C TYR A 114 -2.97 9.23 1.92
N ASP A 115 -3.61 9.11 0.76
CA ASP A 115 -4.70 8.18 0.51
C ASP A 115 -4.57 7.47 -0.85
N ILE A 116 -5.26 6.33 -0.97
CA ILE A 116 -5.43 5.61 -2.23
C ILE A 116 -6.92 5.29 -2.34
N ASP A 117 -7.55 5.79 -3.39
CA ASP A 117 -8.90 5.40 -3.75
C ASP A 117 -8.89 4.00 -4.37
N LEU A 118 -9.54 3.04 -3.70
CA LEU A 118 -9.68 1.68 -4.22
C LEU A 118 -10.49 1.60 -5.51
N GLU A 119 -11.47 2.49 -5.71
CA GLU A 119 -12.25 2.51 -6.93
C GLU A 119 -11.35 2.89 -8.11
N GLU A 120 -10.44 3.85 -7.93
CA GLU A 120 -9.41 4.18 -8.93
C GLU A 120 -8.43 3.02 -9.18
N LEU A 121 -8.12 2.24 -8.14
CA LEU A 121 -7.30 1.04 -8.25
C LEU A 121 -8.00 -0.06 -9.06
N ASP A 122 -9.31 -0.27 -8.84
CA ASP A 122 -10.12 -1.27 -9.56
C ASP A 122 -10.33 -0.87 -11.02
N ASP A 123 -10.67 0.39 -11.27
CA ASP A 123 -10.81 0.95 -12.62
C ASP A 123 -9.49 0.83 -13.38
N PHE A 124 -8.34 1.10 -12.73
CA PHE A 124 -7.05 0.87 -13.35
C PHE A 124 -6.78 -0.62 -13.64
N ILE A 125 -7.00 -1.54 -12.70
CA ILE A 125 -6.77 -2.98 -12.94
C ILE A 125 -7.67 -3.51 -14.07
N LYS A 126 -8.88 -2.96 -14.21
CA LYS A 126 -9.83 -3.32 -15.26
C LYS A 126 -9.51 -2.67 -16.62
N ASP A 127 -9.08 -1.42 -16.64
CA ASP A 127 -8.72 -0.68 -17.86
C ASP A 127 -7.33 -1.04 -18.38
N SER A 128 -6.40 -1.36 -17.48
CA SER A 128 -5.11 -1.96 -17.81
C SER A 128 -5.29 -3.45 -18.05
N THR A 129 -5.75 -3.79 -19.26
CA THR A 129 -5.77 -5.17 -19.74
C THR A 129 -4.48 -5.89 -19.36
N LEU A 130 -4.65 -7.03 -18.67
CA LEU A 130 -3.72 -8.01 -18.11
C LEU A 130 -2.39 -8.31 -18.87
N GLU A 131 -2.21 -7.77 -20.06
CA GLU A 131 -0.99 -7.81 -20.87
C GLU A 131 0.08 -6.80 -20.40
N GLU A 132 -0.29 -5.61 -19.91
CA GLU A 132 0.72 -4.60 -19.53
C GLU A 132 1.44 -4.94 -18.21
N TYR A 133 0.74 -5.55 -17.26
CA TYR A 133 1.31 -5.93 -15.95
C TYR A 133 2.25 -7.15 -16.04
N LYS A 134 2.03 -8.07 -16.98
CA LYS A 134 2.88 -9.27 -17.16
C LYS A 134 4.20 -8.99 -17.89
N VAL A 135 4.27 -7.92 -18.68
CA VAL A 135 5.48 -7.57 -19.45
C VAL A 135 6.55 -6.88 -18.58
N GLN A 136 6.18 -6.33 -17.42
CA GLN A 136 7.14 -5.66 -16.53
C GLN A 136 7.83 -6.59 -15.51
N LEU A 137 7.42 -7.87 -15.44
CA LEU A 137 7.99 -8.88 -14.52
C LEU A 137 8.98 -9.88 -15.18
N GLU A 138 9.31 -9.71 -16.47
CA GLU A 138 10.44 -10.38 -17.15
C GLU A 138 11.69 -9.47 -17.22
#